data_AF-A0A838TPD3-F1
#
_entry.id   AF-A0A838TPD3-F1
#
_cell.length_a   1.000
_cell.length_b   1.000
_cell.length_c   1.000
_cell.angle_alpha   90.00
_cell.angle_beta   90.00
_cell.angle_gamma   90.00
#
_symmetry.space_group_name_H-M   'P 1'
#
loop_
_entity.id
_entity.type
_entity.pdbx_description
1 polymer ?
#
loop_
_entity_poly.entity_id
_entity_poly.type
_entity_poly.pdbx_seq_one_letter_code
_entity_poly.pdbx_strand_id
1 'polypeptide(L)'
;MRRDAVVFVIAFIAGIFLDIFALRALGGTSIFLLLFVLLILLYQRKYEIYSYYFVMVASFIGASVFLVIFGYANIFTQAVISACMAVILFAGIKFTATIYDSKQESKVKNYAKR
;
A
#
# COMPACT_ATOMS: atom_id res chain seq x y z
N MET A 1 3.22 12.70 15.55
CA MET A 1 3.99 11.61 14.90
C MET A 1 4.23 11.96 13.44
N ARG A 2 5.42 11.67 12.88
CA ARG A 2 5.64 11.75 11.41
C ARG A 2 4.78 10.69 10.72
N ARG A 3 4.18 11.01 9.57
CA ARG A 3 3.27 10.09 8.84
C ARG A 3 3.95 8.75 8.56
N ASP A 4 5.23 8.77 8.21
CA ASP A 4 6.03 7.59 7.91
C ASP A 4 6.12 6.62 9.10
N ALA A 5 6.29 7.14 10.32
CA ALA A 5 6.35 6.32 11.53
C ALA A 5 5.04 5.57 11.78
N VAL A 6 3.89 6.18 11.45
CA VAL A 6 2.58 5.54 11.55
C VAL A 6 2.47 4.40 10.53
N VAL A 7 2.96 4.59 9.31
CA VAL A 7 2.97 3.53 8.28
C VAL A 7 3.79 2.32 8.73
N PHE A 8 4.95 2.53 9.35
CA PHE A 8 5.78 1.44 9.90
C PHE A 8 5.07 0.66 11.02
N VAL A 9 4.42 1.36 11.95
CA VAL A 9 3.67 0.71 13.04
C VAL A 9 2.51 -0.11 12.49
N ILE A 10 1.75 0.44 11.54
CA ILE A 10 0.65 -0.27 10.88
C ILE A 10 1.17 -1.51 10.15
N ALA A 11 2.27 -1.40 9.41
CA ALA A 11 2.87 -2.51 8.68
C ALA A 11 3.34 -3.63 9.62
N PHE A 12 3.95 -3.28 10.75
CA PHE A 12 4.38 -4.24 11.76
C PHE A 12 3.20 -5.01 12.36
N ILE A 13 2.17 -4.28 12.81
CA ILE A 13 0.95 -4.86 13.39
C ILE A 13 0.23 -5.72 12.36
N ALA A 14 0.07 -5.24 11.12
CA ALA A 14 -0.56 -5.98 10.04
C ALA A 14 0.15 -7.32 9.78
N GLY A 15 1.49 -7.36 9.83
CA GLY A 15 2.25 -8.61 9.73
C GLY A 15 1.94 -9.58 10.87
N ILE A 16 1.89 -9.10 12.12
CA ILE A 16 1.56 -9.97 13.27
C ILE A 16 0.18 -10.60 13.07
N PHE A 17 -0.81 -9.80 12.68
CA PHE A 17 -2.14 -10.30 12.37
C PHE A 17 -2.11 -11.35 11.25
N LEU A 18 -1.36 -11.08 10.18
CA LEU A 18 -1.28 -11.98 9.03
C LEU A 18 -0.61 -13.31 9.39
N ASP A 19 0.42 -13.30 10.24
CA ASP A 19 1.04 -14.51 10.79
C ASP A 19 0.07 -15.32 11.64
N ILE A 20 -0.73 -14.66 12.50
CA ILE A 20 -1.75 -15.31 13.33
C ILE A 20 -2.81 -15.98 12.45
N PHE A 21 -3.37 -15.25 11.47
CA PHE A 21 -4.38 -15.78 10.56
C PHE A 21 -3.86 -16.92 9.67
N ALA A 22 -2.58 -16.86 9.30
CA ALA A 22 -1.94 -17.89 8.50
C ALA A 22 -1.43 -19.08 9.31
N LEU A 23 -1.60 -19.08 10.65
CA LEU A 23 -1.10 -20.09 11.59
C LEU A 23 0.42 -20.33 11.44
N ARG A 24 1.18 -19.24 11.28
CA ARG A 24 2.63 -19.26 11.05
C ARG A 24 3.39 -18.81 12.29
N ALA A 25 4.71 -19.05 12.27
CA ALA A 25 5.61 -18.45 13.25
C ALA A 25 5.49 -16.92 13.20
N LEU A 26 5.26 -16.33 14.38
CA LEU A 26 5.05 -14.89 14.54
C LEU A 26 6.30 -14.09 14.14
N GLY A 27 6.10 -13.03 13.38
CA GLY A 27 7.11 -12.04 13.03
C GLY A 27 7.71 -12.20 11.63
N GLY A 28 7.50 -13.34 10.96
CA GLY A 28 8.01 -13.57 9.62
C GLY A 28 7.45 -12.58 8.60
N THR A 29 6.12 -12.41 8.58
CA THR A 29 5.49 -11.46 7.66
C THR A 29 5.67 -10.01 8.11
N SER A 30 5.78 -9.74 9.42
CA SER A 30 6.09 -8.40 9.94
C SER A 30 7.44 -7.88 9.47
N ILE A 31 8.49 -8.69 9.54
CA ILE A 31 9.83 -8.28 9.07
C ILE A 31 9.80 -8.01 7.56
N PHE A 32 9.14 -8.89 6.81
CA PHE A 32 8.96 -8.69 5.37
C PHE A 32 8.24 -7.36 5.06
N LEU A 33 7.11 -7.09 5.70
CA LEU A 33 6.35 -5.86 5.47
C LEU A 33 7.14 -4.61 5.88
N LEU A 34 7.87 -4.66 7.00
CA LEU A 34 8.74 -3.55 7.43
C LEU A 34 9.83 -3.25 6.40
N LEU A 35 10.53 -4.26 5.90
CA LEU A 35 11.56 -4.10 4.88
C LEU A 35 10.97 -3.59 3.57
N PHE A 36 9.82 -4.13 3.16
CA PHE A 36 9.16 -3.75 1.92
C PHE A 36 8.65 -2.30 1.97
N VAL A 37 8.03 -1.89 3.08
CA VAL A 37 7.60 -0.51 3.31
C VAL A 37 8.80 0.43 3.37
N LEU A 38 9.90 0.03 4.02
CA LEU A 38 11.14 0.79 4.05
C LEU A 38 11.66 1.06 2.62
N LEU A 39 11.69 0.03 1.78
CA LEU A 39 12.08 0.14 0.36
C LEU A 39 11.17 1.11 -0.41
N ILE A 40 9.86 1.01 -0.24
CA ILE A 40 8.90 1.91 -0.89
C ILE A 40 9.11 3.36 -0.44
N LEU A 41 9.26 3.61 0.86
CA LEU A 41 9.45 4.97 1.41
C LEU A 41 10.80 5.57 1.00
N LEU A 42 11.84 4.74 0.89
CA LEU A 42 13.14 5.17 0.36
C LEU A 42 13.02 5.56 -1.12
N TYR A 43 12.26 4.80 -1.89
CA TYR A 43 12.00 5.11 -3.29
C TYR A 43 11.12 6.37 -3.46
N GLN A 44 10.10 6.55 -2.62
CA GLN A 44 9.26 7.75 -2.55
C GLN A 44 10.07 9.03 -2.38
N ARG A 45 11.11 8.99 -1.55
CA ARG A 45 11.96 10.16 -1.32
C ARG A 45 12.75 10.57 -2.58
N LYS A 46 12.99 9.62 -3.49
CA LYS A 46 13.81 9.82 -4.70
C LYS A 46 12.97 10.05 -5.97
N TYR A 47 11.73 9.55 -6.03
CA TYR A 47 10.87 9.61 -7.22
C TYR A 47 9.40 9.84 -6.86
N GLU A 48 8.62 10.42 -7.78
CA GLU A 48 7.17 10.56 -7.64
C GLU A 48 6.46 9.19 -7.75
N ILE A 49 6.17 8.58 -6.60
CA ILE A 49 5.49 7.27 -6.47
C ILE A 49 3.97 7.29 -6.75
N TYR A 50 3.39 8.41 -7.17
CA TYR A 50 1.92 8.55 -7.36
C TYR A 50 1.42 8.07 -8.73
N SER A 51 2.12 7.12 -9.35
CA SER A 51 1.78 6.58 -10.66
C SER A 51 1.15 5.20 -10.55
N TYR A 52 0.11 4.95 -11.36
CA TYR A 52 -0.52 3.63 -11.48
C TYR A 52 0.50 2.54 -11.84
N TYR A 53 1.47 2.86 -12.71
CA TYR A 53 2.52 1.93 -13.11
C TYR A 53 3.41 1.53 -11.93
N PHE A 54 3.76 2.49 -11.07
CA PHE A 54 4.57 2.20 -9.88
C PHE A 54 3.83 1.27 -8.92
N VAL A 55 2.55 1.57 -8.62
CA VAL A 55 1.74 0.73 -7.73
C VAL A 55 1.61 -0.69 -8.28
N MET A 56 1.34 -0.84 -9.58
CA MET A 56 1.22 -2.14 -10.22
C MET A 56 2.52 -2.96 -10.10
N VAL A 57 3.66 -2.37 -10.46
CA VAL A 57 4.96 -3.04 -10.42
C VAL A 57 5.39 -3.35 -8.99
N ALA A 58 5.26 -2.38 -8.07
CA ALA A 58 5.62 -2.58 -6.68
C ALA A 58 4.77 -3.68 -6.03
N SER A 59 3.45 -3.68 -6.24
CA SER A 59 2.57 -4.72 -5.70
C SER A 59 2.85 -6.09 -6.32
N PHE A 60 3.13 -6.16 -7.63
CA PHE A 60 3.51 -7.42 -8.28
C PHE A 60 4.81 -7.99 -7.72
N ILE A 61 5.85 -7.16 -7.57
CA ILE A 61 7.14 -7.58 -7.00
C ILE A 61 6.98 -7.98 -5.54
N GLY A 62 6.31 -7.15 -4.73
CA GLY A 62 6.06 -7.44 -3.32
C GLY A 62 5.31 -8.76 -3.13
N ALA A 63 4.23 -8.96 -3.88
CA ALA A 63 3.46 -10.21 -3.85
C ALA A 63 4.30 -11.41 -4.31
N SER A 64 5.08 -11.27 -5.39
CA SER A 64 5.93 -12.34 -5.89
C SER A 64 6.99 -12.76 -4.87
N VAL A 65 7.70 -11.79 -4.27
CA VAL A 65 8.72 -12.06 -3.25
C VAL A 65 8.09 -12.70 -2.02
N PHE A 66 6.94 -12.19 -1.57
CA PHE A 66 6.19 -12.78 -0.46
C PHE A 66 5.83 -14.25 -0.74
N LEU A 67 5.24 -14.53 -1.90
CA LEU A 67 4.78 -15.87 -2.27
C LEU A 67 5.94 -16.86 -2.38
N VAL A 68 7.09 -16.42 -2.90
CA VAL A 68 8.33 -17.21 -2.98
C VAL A 68 8.87 -17.53 -1.58
N ILE A 69 8.98 -16.54 -0.70
CA ILE A 69 9.51 -16.72 0.66
C ILE A 69 8.65 -17.71 1.46
N PHE A 70 7.33 -17.63 1.31
CA PHE A 70 6.38 -18.46 2.06
C PHE A 70 5.97 -19.76 1.35
N GLY A 71 6.59 -20.08 0.20
CA GLY A 71 6.41 -21.36 -0.48
C GLY A 71 5.00 -21.60 -1.03
N TYR A 72 4.28 -20.55 -1.43
CA TYR A 72 2.94 -20.70 -1.99
C TYR A 72 2.98 -21.23 -3.44
N ALA A 73 2.00 -22.06 -3.80
CA ALA A 73 1.79 -22.51 -5.18
C ALA A 73 1.16 -21.41 -6.05
N ASN A 74 1.34 -21.51 -7.38
CA ASN A 74 0.76 -20.58 -8.36
C ASN A 74 1.19 -19.12 -8.16
N ILE A 75 2.50 -18.90 -7.97
CA ILE A 75 3.11 -17.59 -7.69
C ILE A 75 2.65 -16.53 -8.69
N PHE A 76 2.69 -16.85 -9.99
CA PHE A 76 2.39 -15.89 -11.05
C PHE A 76 0.93 -15.41 -11.01
N THR A 77 -0.04 -16.32 -10.93
CA THR A 77 -1.46 -15.94 -10.97
C THR A 77 -1.85 -15.16 -9.71
N GLN A 78 -1.37 -15.56 -8.54
CA GLN A 78 -1.63 -14.84 -7.29
C GLN A 78 -0.98 -13.45 -7.28
N ALA A 79 0.25 -13.31 -7.80
CA ALA A 79 0.91 -12.02 -7.91
C ALA A 79 0.19 -11.06 -8.88
N VAL A 80 -0.29 -11.57 -10.03
CA VAL A 80 -1.08 -10.77 -10.98
C VAL A 80 -2.39 -10.32 -10.35
N ILE A 81 -3.12 -11.22 -9.69
CA ILE A 81 -4.39 -10.86 -9.01
C ILE A 81 -4.14 -9.81 -7.93
N SER A 82 -3.10 -9.99 -7.11
CA SER A 82 -2.72 -9.03 -6.07
C SER A 82 -2.39 -7.64 -6.64
N ALA A 83 -1.62 -7.59 -7.73
CA ALA A 83 -1.30 -6.34 -8.42
C ALA A 83 -2.56 -5.66 -8.97
N CYS A 84 -3.47 -6.41 -9.59
CA CYS A 84 -4.75 -5.87 -10.07
C CYS A 84 -5.60 -5.31 -8.91
N MET A 85 -5.71 -6.03 -7.79
CA MET A 85 -6.44 -5.55 -6.60
C MET A 85 -5.81 -4.27 -6.04
N ALA A 86 -4.48 -4.17 -6.00
CA ALA A 86 -3.79 -2.99 -5.52
C ALA A 86 -4.07 -1.75 -6.39
N VAL A 87 -4.07 -1.91 -7.72
CA VAL A 87 -4.39 -0.82 -8.66
C VAL A 87 -5.85 -0.36 -8.50
N ILE A 88 -6.79 -1.29 -8.33
CA ILE A 88 -8.21 -0.97 -8.10
C ILE A 88 -8.39 -0.19 -6.80
N LEU A 89 -7.76 -0.63 -5.71
CA LEU A 89 -7.79 0.07 -4.43
C LEU A 89 -7.18 1.48 -4.55
N PHE A 90 -6.05 1.60 -5.24
CA PHE A 90 -5.40 2.88 -5.46
C PHE A 90 -6.28 3.84 -6.28
N ALA A 91 -6.94 3.34 -7.32
CA ALA A 91 -7.91 4.13 -8.10
C ALA A 91 -9.08 4.60 -7.21
N GLY A 92 -9.62 3.74 -6.35
CA GLY A 92 -10.67 4.09 -5.40
C GLY A 92 -10.25 5.16 -4.39
N ILE A 93 -9.05 5.04 -3.82
CA ILE A 93 -8.50 6.06 -2.90
C ILE A 93 -8.29 7.40 -3.61
N LYS A 94 -7.77 7.38 -4.84
CA LYS A 94 -7.61 8.60 -5.63
C LYS A 94 -8.94 9.26 -5.92
N PHE A 95 -9.97 8.46 -6.24
CA PHE A 95 -11.32 8.95 -6.52
C PHE A 95 -11.95 9.64 -5.30
N THR A 96 -11.83 9.06 -4.10
CA THR A 96 -12.36 9.69 -2.88
C THR A 96 -11.61 10.97 -2.51
N ALA A 97 -10.30 11.02 -2.78
CA ALA A 97 -9.50 12.23 -2.60
C ALA A 97 -9.99 13.37 -3.52
N THR A 98 -10.24 13.08 -4.80
CA THR A 98 -10.79 14.06 -5.75
C THR A 98 -12.17 14.58 -5.33
N ILE A 99 -13.03 13.72 -4.81
CA ILE A 99 -14.35 14.13 -4.30
C ILE A 99 -14.21 15.08 -3.11
N TYR A 100 -13.27 14.80 -2.20
CA TYR A 100 -13.05 15.67 -1.05
C TYR A 100 -12.57 17.06 -1.46
N ASP A 101 -11.64 17.12 -2.40
CA ASP A 101 -11.05 18.37 -2.90
C ASP A 101 -12.10 19.26 -3.59
N SER A 102 -12.96 18.67 -4.43
CA SER A 102 -14.06 19.40 -5.09
C SER A 102 -15.08 20.01 -4.11
N LYS A 103 -15.31 19.38 -2.95
CA LYS A 103 -16.16 19.93 -1.88
C LYS A 103 -15.51 21.13 -1.19
N GLN A 104 -14.18 21.16 -1.08
CA GLN A 104 -13.45 22.23 -0.42
C GLN A 104 -13.43 23.49 -1.28
N GLU A 105 -13.20 23.38 -2.59
CA GLU A 105 -13.27 24.50 -3.53
C GLU A 105 -14.67 25.16 -3.56
N SER A 106 -15.72 24.35 -3.52
CA SER A 106 -17.11 24.83 -3.47
C SER A 106 -17.40 25.65 -2.20
N LYS A 107 -16.88 25.22 -1.04
CA LYS A 107 -16.99 25.98 0.21
C LYS A 107 -16.25 27.31 0.13
N VAL A 108 -15.00 27.33 -0.33
CA VAL A 108 -14.18 28.55 -0.42
C VAL A 108 -14.83 29.60 -1.33
N LYS A 109 -15.36 29.21 -2.49
CA LYS A 109 -16.09 30.12 -3.38
C LYS A 109 -17.34 30.73 -2.74
N ASN A 110 -17.99 30.03 -1.80
CA ASN A 110 -19.19 30.52 -1.12
C ASN A 110 -18.85 31.54 -0.01
N TYR A 111 -17.69 31.41 0.64
CA TYR A 111 -17.20 32.41 1.59
C TYR A 111 -16.65 33.67 0.91
N ALA A 112 -16.04 33.54 -0.27
CA ALA A 112 -15.54 34.67 -1.05
C ALA A 112 -16.65 35.51 -1.72
N LYS A 113 -17.90 35.02 -1.72
CA LYS A 113 -19.07 35.67 -2.34
C LYS A 113 -19.97 36.38 -1.32
N ARG A 114 -19.64 36.32 -0.03
CA ARG A 114 -20.27 37.10 1.06
C ARG A 114 -19.36 38.26 1.43
#